data_AF-A0A2I8A8X0-F1
#
_entry.id   AF-A0A2I8A8X0-F1
#
_cell.length_a   1.000
_cell.length_b   1.000
_cell.length_c   1.000
_cell.angle_alpha   90.00
_cell.angle_beta   90.00
_cell.angle_gamma   90.00
#
_symmetry.space_group_name_H-M   'P 1'
#
loop_
_entity.id
_entity.type
_entity.pdbx_description
1 polymer ?
#
loop_
_entity_poly.entity_id
_entity_poly.type
_entity_poly.pdbx_seq_one_letter_code
_entity_poly.pdbx_strand_id
1 'polypeptide(L)' 'MSTKPDSSNHNLQNAPCPICGSQNFVWGRTVGESPSQWVYFRADDGMWGDGKTMLARECSDCHNVQLFTPFE' A
#
# COMPACT_ATOMS: atom_id res chain seq x y z
N MET A 1 -18.65 -8.49 -20.50
CA MET A 1 -18.29 -9.51 -19.51
C MET A 1 -17.18 -8.93 -18.64
N SER A 2 -17.51 -8.48 -17.43
CA SER A 2 -16.49 -8.02 -16.47
C SER A 2 -16.15 -9.21 -15.58
N THR A 3 -15.06 -9.91 -15.89
CA THR A 3 -14.49 -10.91 -14.99
C THR A 3 -14.00 -10.17 -13.74
N LYS A 4 -14.69 -10.38 -12.61
CA LYS A 4 -14.14 -10.05 -11.29
C LYS A 4 -12.73 -10.64 -11.21
N PRO A 5 -11.72 -9.89 -10.72
CA PRO A 5 -10.41 -10.48 -10.49
C PRO A 5 -10.59 -11.65 -9.53
N ASP A 6 -10.01 -12.78 -9.91
CA ASP A 6 -10.02 -14.01 -9.14
C ASP A 6 -9.45 -13.72 -7.75
N SER A 7 -10.26 -13.98 -6.73
CA SER A 7 -9.94 -13.68 -5.33
C SER A 7 -9.08 -14.80 -4.74
N SER A 8 -8.09 -15.28 -5.50
CA SER A 8 -6.99 -16.06 -4.94
C SER A 8 -6.27 -15.16 -3.94
N ASN A 9 -5.92 -15.74 -2.80
CA ASN A 9 -5.31 -15.12 -1.64
C ASN A 9 -3.87 -14.64 -1.98
N HIS A 10 -3.74 -13.73 -2.95
CA HIS A 10 -2.50 -13.11 -3.34
C HIS A 10 -2.20 -12.07 -2.28
N ASN A 11 -1.21 -12.37 -1.45
CA ASN A 11 -0.60 -11.35 -0.64
C ASN A 11 -0.03 -10.28 -1.58
N LEU A 12 -0.80 -9.22 -1.84
CA LEU A 12 -0.45 -8.13 -2.76
C LEU A 12 0.84 -7.42 -2.30
N GLN A 13 1.22 -7.55 -1.04
CA GLN A 13 2.49 -7.05 -0.50
C GLN A 13 3.69 -7.83 -1.02
N ASN A 14 3.50 -9.07 -1.50
CA ASN A 14 4.54 -9.88 -2.14
C ASN A 14 4.54 -9.74 -3.67
N ALA A 15 3.58 -9.02 -4.25
CA ALA A 15 3.55 -8.81 -5.69
C ALA A 15 4.74 -7.95 -6.15
N PRO A 16 5.33 -8.25 -7.32
CA PRO A 16 6.33 -7.38 -7.94
C PRO A 16 5.79 -5.97 -8.20
N CYS A 17 6.69 -5.03 -8.47
CA CYS A 17 6.34 -3.65 -8.74
C CYS A 17 5.51 -3.60 -10.03
N PRO A 18 4.29 -3.02 -10.02
CA PRO A 18 3.43 -3.00 -11.21
C PRO A 18 3.97 -2.12 -12.34
N ILE A 19 4.96 -1.25 -12.05
CA ILE A 19 5.56 -0.33 -13.03
C ILE A 19 6.77 -0.96 -13.72
N CYS A 20 7.68 -1.58 -12.97
CA CYS A 20 8.96 -2.08 -13.51
C CYS A 20 9.23 -3.58 -13.30
N GLY A 21 8.34 -4.31 -12.60
CA GLY A 21 8.50 -5.74 -12.31
C GLY A 21 9.51 -6.08 -11.21
N SER A 22 10.16 -5.09 -10.59
CA SER A 22 11.12 -5.31 -9.50
C SER A 22 10.50 -5.90 -8.24
N GLN A 23 11.31 -6.62 -7.45
CA GLN A 23 10.96 -7.11 -6.11
C GLN A 23 11.68 -6.36 -4.98
N ASN A 24 12.49 -5.35 -5.31
CA ASN A 24 13.26 -4.57 -4.34
C ASN A 24 12.41 -3.42 -3.81
N PHE A 25 12.11 -3.46 -2.51
CA PHE A 25 11.27 -2.46 -1.85
C PHE A 25 11.83 -2.01 -0.50
N VAL A 26 11.62 -0.74 -0.18
CA VAL A 26 11.76 -0.19 1.16
C VAL A 26 10.37 -0.05 1.77
N TRP A 27 10.15 -0.65 2.93
CA TRP A 27 8.89 -0.58 3.67
C TRP A 27 8.95 0.45 4.79
N GLY A 28 7.82 1.10 5.05
CA GLY A 28 7.70 2.09 6.11
C GLY A 28 6.25 2.45 6.43
N ARG A 29 6.06 3.27 7.46
CA ARG A 29 4.73 3.84 7.77
C ARG A 29 4.37 4.96 6.78
N THR A 30 5.39 5.65 6.27
CA THR A 30 5.35 6.51 5.08
C THR A 30 6.64 6.27 4.25
N VAL A 31 6.75 6.97 3.13
CA VAL A 31 8.00 7.10 2.35
C VAL A 31 8.44 8.57 2.39
N GLY A 32 9.75 8.83 2.33
CA GLY A 32 10.31 10.19 2.33
C GLY A 32 10.55 10.80 3.72
N GLU A 33 10.20 12.07 3.91
CA GLU A 33 10.68 12.93 5.01
C GLU A 33 10.23 12.51 6.42
N SER A 34 9.17 11.72 6.55
CA SER A 34 8.59 11.34 7.85
C SER A 34 8.29 9.84 7.96
N PRO A 35 9.31 8.97 7.90
CA PRO A 35 9.13 7.51 7.80
C PRO A 35 8.49 6.88 9.06
N SER A 36 8.45 7.61 10.18
CA SER A 36 7.88 7.16 11.45
C SER A 36 6.39 7.53 11.65
N GLN A 37 5.84 8.42 10.84
CA GLN A 37 4.45 8.85 10.94
C GLN A 37 3.50 7.87 10.24
N TRP A 38 2.27 7.77 10.70
CA TRP A 38 1.26 6.92 10.07
C TRP A 38 0.40 7.73 9.11
N VAL A 39 0.15 7.19 7.91
CA VAL A 39 -0.89 7.72 7.01
C VAL A 39 -2.22 7.08 7.38
N TYR A 40 -3.25 7.90 7.54
CA TYR A 40 -4.62 7.46 7.83
C TYR A 40 -5.55 7.86 6.69
N PHE A 41 -6.20 6.89 6.07
CA PHE A 41 -7.18 7.12 5.01
C PHE A 41 -8.59 6.98 5.57
N ARG A 42 -9.40 8.03 5.39
CA ARG A 42 -10.83 8.03 5.69
C ARG A 42 -11.60 8.75 4.58
N ALA A 43 -12.87 8.41 4.43
CA ALA A 43 -13.78 9.24 3.65
C ALA A 43 -13.97 10.60 4.34
N ASP A 44 -14.25 11.64 3.57
CA ASP A 44 -14.40 13.01 4.09
C ASP A 44 -15.56 13.10 5.09
N ASP A 45 -16.66 12.42 4.78
CA ASP A 45 -17.87 12.29 5.59
C ASP A 45 -17.78 11.20 6.69
N GLY A 46 -16.68 10.44 6.74
CA GLY A 46 -16.46 9.39 7.74
C GLY A 46 -16.09 9.96 9.11
N MET A 47 -16.55 9.30 10.18
CA MET A 47 -16.22 9.69 11.55
C MET A 47 -14.80 9.28 11.95
N TRP A 48 -14.31 9.83 13.05
CA TRP A 48 -13.06 9.39 13.67
C TRP A 48 -13.17 7.92 14.07
N GLY A 49 -12.30 7.07 13.50
CA GLY A 49 -12.31 5.62 13.71
C GLY A 49 -12.77 4.82 12.49
N ASP A 50 -13.46 5.44 11.52
CA ASP A 50 -14.00 4.74 10.34
C ASP A 50 -12.95 4.48 9.24
N GLY A 51 -11.82 5.19 9.31
CA GLY A 51 -10.71 5.05 8.39
C GLY A 51 -9.75 3.93 8.77
N LYS A 52 -8.76 3.70 7.90
CA LYS A 52 -7.68 2.73 8.09
C LYS A 52 -6.32 3.40 8.05
N THR A 53 -5.46 2.97 8.96
CA THR A 53 -4.03 3.25 8.89
C THR A 53 -3.43 2.51 7.69
N MET A 54 -2.42 3.08 7.05
CA MET A 54 -1.75 2.52 5.89
C MET A 54 -0.26 2.27 6.17
N LEU A 55 0.29 1.25 5.54
CA LEU A 55 1.71 1.01 5.34
C LEU A 55 2.08 1.42 3.92
N ALA A 56 3.30 1.90 3.74
CA ALA A 56 3.84 2.25 2.44
C ALA A 56 5.02 1.35 2.09
N ARG A 57 5.20 1.09 0.80
CA ARG A 57 6.47 0.63 0.25
C ARG A 57 6.87 1.46 -0.95
N GLU A 58 8.15 1.70 -1.11
CA GLU A 58 8.74 2.34 -2.29
C GLU A 58 9.58 1.31 -3.04
N CYS A 59 9.39 1.22 -4.36
CA CYS A 59 10.25 0.42 -5.21
C CYS A 59 11.62 1.08 -5.37
N SER A 60 12.70 0.40 -5.00
CA SER A 60 14.06 0.96 -5.07
C SER A 60 14.54 1.24 -6.49
N ASP A 61 13.95 0.59 -7.50
CA ASP A 61 14.42 0.68 -8.89
C ASP A 61 13.71 1.75 -9.72
N CYS A 62 12.44 2.04 -9.41
CA CYS A 62 11.64 3.02 -10.17
C CYS A 62 10.90 4.05 -9.30
N HIS A 63 11.12 4.01 -7.98
CA HIS A 63 10.52 4.92 -6.99
C HIS A 63 8.99 4.92 -6.96
N ASN A 64 8.34 3.91 -7.54
CA ASN A 64 6.89 3.77 -7.44
C ASN A 64 6.48 3.45 -5.99
N VAL A 65 5.60 4.29 -5.45
CA VAL A 65 5.08 4.19 -4.08
C VAL A 65 3.75 3.45 -4.09
N GLN A 66 3.58 2.51 -3.17
CA GLN A 66 2.35 1.73 -3.01
C GLN A 66 1.90 1.75 -1.55
N LEU A 67 0.58 1.82 -1.35
CA LEU A 67 -0.05 1.85 -0.03
C LEU A 67 -0.84 0.56 0.23
N PHE A 68 -0.73 0.03 1.44
CA PHE A 68 -1.39 -1.19 1.89
C PHE A 68 -2.04 -0.96 3.24
N THR A 69 -3.21 -1.57 3.48
CA THR A 69 -3.73 -1.68 4.85
C THR A 69 -2.86 -2.69 5.63
N PRO A 70 -2.49 -2.42 6.89
CA PRO A 70 -1.89 -3.41 7.78
C PRO A 70 -2.78 -4.65 7.86
N PHE A 71 -2.18 -5.83 7.98
CA PHE A 71 -2.94 -7.04 8.28
C PHE A 71 -3.60 -6.89 9.65
N GLU A 72 -4.89 -7.22 9.74
CA GLU A 72 -5.58 -7.53 10.99
C GLU A 72 -5.37 -9.01 11.34
#